data_AF-A0A6A5SY36-F1
#
_entry.id   AF-A0A6A5SY36-F1
#
_cell.length_a   1.000
_cell.length_b   1.000
_cell.length_c   1.000
_cell.angle_alpha   90.00
_cell.angle_beta   90.00
_cell.angle_gamma   90.00
#
_symmetry.space_group_name_H-M   'P 1'
#
loop_
_entity.id
_entity.type
_entity.pdbx_description
1 polymer ?
#
loop_
_entity_poly.entity_id
_entity_poly.type
_entity_poly.pdbx_seq_one_letter_code
_entity_poly.pdbx_strand_id
1 'polypeptide(L)'
;MLLPFDINRWRNSTPNNTIGAANLLTIPVELRELIYEFLFSSYTIRHGFKHTSVPNNQCESSDRIALLLTSRQIFTEAWRHLPLNCTLHFRSTENLLETLLSVDQNVVTRLRHISVRAFPFPLYASGRTEYYPTYYAANALTLLPGLCLDTLVVEDCWHGFGLGDGWRDVTTYFDIEALLKSDAWKELTYITPCTDFIASGYDHRRKRSAQPETWDKMIKERDGEVFGAEVRMYIVLNEQETTSGGDEMTEDGRIMQAWAAKPGHEVIENWRIAGPGQDLKGEVRIVAKRGKRARAVQLGLSEKKTWKELKGEEAGAFVPEGWNPYHNDTADAVGWIYGGYGRRMQLAIPALDG
;
A
#
# COMPACT_ATOMS: atom_id res chain seq x y z
N MET A 1 66.55 -6.62 0.10
CA MET A 1 66.89 -5.24 0.53
C MET A 1 65.57 -4.50 0.69
N LEU A 2 65.01 -4.53 1.91
CA LEU A 2 63.80 -3.80 2.33
C LEU A 2 64.17 -3.19 3.68
N LEU A 3 64.07 -1.87 3.78
CA LEU A 3 64.37 -1.13 5.02
C LEU A 3 63.19 -1.25 6.01
N PRO A 4 63.44 -1.22 7.33
CA PRO A 4 62.38 -1.33 8.33
C PRO A 4 61.61 0.00 8.46
N PHE A 5 60.28 -0.11 8.54
CA PHE A 5 59.38 1.00 8.86
C PHE A 5 59.58 1.45 10.31
N ASP A 6 59.93 2.73 10.49
CA ASP A 6 60.13 3.35 11.79
C ASP A 6 58.79 3.85 12.38
N ILE A 7 58.28 3.12 13.38
CA ILE A 7 56.97 3.30 14.02
C ILE A 7 56.90 4.54 14.94
N ASN A 8 58.01 5.26 15.14
CA ASN A 8 58.07 6.30 16.18
C ASN A 8 57.77 7.74 15.72
N ARG A 9 57.38 7.97 14.47
CA ARG A 9 57.18 9.34 13.96
C ARG A 9 55.86 10.02 14.33
N TRP A 10 54.93 9.32 14.98
CA TRP A 10 53.60 9.85 15.30
C TRP A 10 53.40 10.30 16.76
N ARG A 11 54.45 10.35 17.59
CA ARG A 11 54.29 10.60 19.03
C ARG A 11 54.41 12.05 19.50
N ASN A 12 54.86 13.00 18.68
CA ASN A 12 55.16 14.36 19.17
C ASN A 12 54.53 15.48 18.33
N SER A 13 53.22 15.44 18.17
CA SER A 13 52.43 16.65 17.83
C SER A 13 51.51 16.97 19.01
N THR A 14 51.84 18.04 19.72
CA THR A 14 51.10 18.61 20.84
C THR A 14 49.65 18.95 20.44
N PRO A 15 48.67 18.81 21.36
CA PRO A 15 47.26 18.92 21.04
C PRO A 15 46.84 20.39 21.07
N ASN A 16 46.72 21.02 19.90
CA ASN A 16 46.02 22.29 19.79
C ASN A 16 44.58 22.04 19.31
N ASN A 17 43.63 22.51 20.12
CA ASN A 17 42.17 22.51 19.97
C ASN A 17 41.45 21.15 20.08
N THR A 18 41.09 20.79 21.32
CA THR A 18 39.88 20.01 21.59
C THR A 18 38.63 20.82 21.25
N ILE A 19 38.31 20.93 19.96
CA ILE A 19 36.90 20.98 19.57
C ILE A 19 36.41 19.56 19.85
N GLY A 20 35.72 19.35 20.97
CA GLY A 20 35.18 18.04 21.32
C GLY A 20 34.46 17.48 20.09
N ALA A 21 34.89 16.31 19.63
CA ALA A 21 34.33 15.70 18.43
C ALA A 21 32.81 15.67 18.58
N ALA A 22 32.11 16.36 17.67
CA ALA A 22 30.66 16.46 17.71
C ALA A 22 30.09 15.02 17.69
N ASN A 23 29.43 14.65 18.79
CA ASN A 23 28.84 13.33 18.96
C ASN A 23 27.32 13.50 19.05
N LEU A 24 26.56 12.64 18.38
CA LEU A 24 25.10 12.63 18.43
C LEU A 24 24.57 12.73 19.87
N LEU A 25 25.21 12.03 20.82
CA LEU A 25 24.81 12.04 22.23
C LEU A 25 25.05 13.36 22.98
N THR A 26 25.85 14.27 22.41
CA THR A 26 26.09 15.62 22.98
C THR A 26 25.00 16.63 22.60
N ILE A 27 24.16 16.27 21.63
CA ILE A 27 23.01 17.08 21.19
C ILE A 27 21.85 16.86 22.19
N PRO A 28 21.04 17.88 22.55
CA PRO A 28 19.82 17.70 23.34
C PRO A 28 18.89 16.62 22.80
N VAL A 29 18.17 15.94 23.69
CA VAL A 29 17.32 14.79 23.33
C VAL A 29 16.21 15.16 22.35
N GLU A 30 15.66 16.37 22.47
CA GLU A 30 14.59 16.88 21.61
C GLU A 30 15.04 16.97 20.15
N LEU A 31 16.29 17.40 19.92
CA LEU A 31 16.87 17.46 18.58
C LEU A 31 17.25 16.06 18.07
N ARG A 32 17.66 15.15 18.95
CA ARG A 32 17.88 13.74 18.56
C ARG A 32 16.58 13.07 18.12
N GLU A 33 15.47 13.36 18.80
CA GLU A 33 14.14 12.85 18.43
C GLU A 33 13.73 13.29 17.02
N LEU A 34 13.94 14.57 16.67
CA LEU A 34 13.70 15.07 15.31
C LEU A 34 14.60 14.38 14.27
N ILE A 35 15.86 14.10 14.63
CA ILE A 35 16.77 13.34 13.75
C ILE A 35 16.25 11.92 13.53
N TYR A 36 15.79 11.23 14.58
CA TYR A 36 15.25 9.88 14.47
C TYR A 36 13.98 9.85 13.62
N GLU A 37 13.08 10.81 13.82
CA GLU A 37 11.87 10.97 13.02
C GLU A 37 12.19 11.15 11.54
N PHE A 38 13.07 12.09 11.21
CA PHE A 38 13.51 12.35 9.84
C PHE A 38 14.23 11.14 9.21
N LEU A 39 15.06 10.44 9.99
CA LEU A 39 15.78 9.27 9.50
C LEU A 39 14.83 8.15 9.10
N PHE A 40 13.81 7.89 9.92
CA PHE A 40 12.88 6.80 9.68
C PHE A 40 11.75 7.16 8.72
N SER A 41 11.38 8.44 8.58
CA SER A 41 10.34 8.87 7.62
C SER A 41 10.70 8.58 6.16
N SER A 42 11.99 8.66 5.84
CA SER A 42 12.51 8.29 4.51
C SER A 42 12.76 6.78 4.34
N TYR A 43 12.56 5.98 5.39
CA TYR A 43 12.89 4.56 5.38
C TYR A 43 11.69 3.69 5.01
N THR A 44 11.83 2.89 3.96
CA THR A 44 10.81 1.93 3.52
C THR A 44 11.28 0.50 3.77
N ILE A 45 10.51 -0.25 4.56
CA ILE A 45 10.74 -1.68 4.79
C ILE A 45 9.92 -2.44 3.75
N ARG A 46 10.59 -3.13 2.84
CA ARG A 46 9.96 -3.91 1.79
C ARG A 46 9.86 -5.38 2.22
N HIS A 47 8.67 -5.97 2.14
CA HIS A 47 8.43 -7.37 2.50
C HIS A 47 7.74 -8.15 1.37
N GLY A 48 8.19 -9.37 1.15
CA GLY A 48 7.71 -10.26 0.07
C GLY A 48 8.40 -10.05 -1.28
N PHE A 49 9.30 -9.07 -1.43
CA PHE A 49 10.08 -8.88 -2.67
C PHE A 49 11.29 -9.81 -2.65
N LYS A 50 11.41 -10.71 -3.65
CA LYS A 50 12.65 -11.47 -3.84
C LYS A 50 13.76 -10.50 -4.21
N HIS A 51 14.96 -10.68 -3.66
CA HIS A 51 16.15 -10.04 -4.20
C HIS A 51 16.34 -10.58 -5.61
N THR A 52 16.20 -9.73 -6.62
CA THR A 52 16.66 -10.07 -7.95
C THR A 52 18.15 -10.38 -7.82
N SER A 53 18.55 -11.59 -8.23
CA SER A 53 19.96 -12.05 -8.21
C SER A 53 20.87 -11.24 -9.15
N VAL A 54 20.30 -10.25 -9.84
CA VAL A 54 21.03 -9.24 -10.60
C VAL A 54 21.12 -8.00 -9.72
N PRO A 55 22.31 -7.64 -9.21
CA PRO A 55 22.50 -6.39 -8.49
C PRO A 55 22.27 -5.24 -9.47
N ASN A 56 21.05 -4.73 -9.51
CA ASN A 56 20.81 -3.44 -10.11
C ASN A 56 21.40 -2.41 -9.14
N ASN A 57 22.40 -1.64 -9.59
CA ASN A 57 23.22 -0.70 -8.82
C ASN A 57 22.45 0.47 -8.14
N GLN A 58 21.14 0.35 -7.95
CA GLN A 58 20.28 1.41 -7.41
C GLN A 58 19.47 1.00 -6.18
N CYS A 59 19.48 -0.28 -5.78
CA CYS A 59 18.87 -0.70 -4.52
C CYS A 59 19.96 -0.79 -3.43
N GLU A 60 20.55 0.34 -3.06
CA GLU A 60 21.44 0.41 -1.91
C GLU A 60 20.65 -0.05 -0.66
N SER A 61 21.17 -1.06 0.04
CA SER A 61 20.63 -1.46 1.33
C SER A 61 20.73 -0.25 2.27
N SER A 62 19.59 0.30 2.67
CA SER A 62 19.57 1.46 3.55
C SER A 62 20.04 1.08 4.95
N ASP A 63 21.27 1.43 5.29
CA ASP A 63 21.88 1.24 6.62
C ASP A 63 21.27 2.12 7.73
N ARG A 64 20.15 2.80 7.45
CA ARG A 64 19.50 3.73 8.40
C ARG A 64 19.10 3.07 9.73
N ILE A 65 18.79 1.77 9.72
CA ILE A 65 18.50 1.02 10.96
C ILE A 65 19.77 0.61 11.72
N ALA A 66 20.96 0.70 11.12
CA ALA A 66 22.21 0.38 11.81
C ALA A 66 22.44 1.30 13.02
N LEU A 67 21.86 2.50 13.02
CA LEU A 67 21.86 3.41 14.16
C LEU A 67 21.32 2.73 15.44
N LEU A 68 20.31 1.87 15.31
CA LEU A 68 19.72 1.12 16.43
C LEU A 68 20.71 0.14 17.07
N LEU A 69 21.78 -0.23 16.36
CA LEU A 69 22.81 -1.16 16.83
C LEU A 69 24.03 -0.45 17.44
N THR A 70 24.08 0.88 17.42
CA THR A 70 25.26 1.65 17.84
C THR A 70 25.40 1.79 19.35
N SER A 71 24.30 2.02 20.07
CA SER A 71 24.30 2.29 21.51
C SER A 71 22.94 1.92 22.11
N ARG A 72 22.95 1.45 23.36
CA ARG A 72 21.73 1.18 24.13
C ARG A 72 20.87 2.43 24.31
N GLN A 73 21.50 3.58 24.54
CA GLN A 73 20.76 4.84 24.71
C GLN A 73 20.02 5.21 23.42
N ILE A 74 20.73 5.17 22.28
CA ILE A 74 20.15 5.45 20.97
C ILE A 74 19.05 4.46 20.65
N PHE A 75 19.24 3.16 20.94
CA PHE A 75 18.21 2.15 20.76
C PHE A 75 16.93 2.51 21.54
N THR A 76 17.05 2.84 22.83
CA THR A 76 15.89 3.18 23.68
C THR A 76 15.17 4.44 23.19
N GLU A 77 15.90 5.45 22.74
CA GLU A 77 15.32 6.70 22.23
C GLU A 77 14.70 6.53 20.84
N ALA A 78 15.40 5.87 19.91
CA ALA A 78 15.05 5.82 18.49
C ALA A 78 14.08 4.70 18.12
N TRP A 79 14.12 3.54 18.80
CA TRP A 79 13.28 2.38 18.47
C TRP A 79 11.79 2.72 18.36
N ARG A 80 11.33 3.64 19.21
CA ARG A 80 9.93 4.06 19.21
C ARG A 80 9.54 4.91 17.99
N HIS A 81 10.48 5.59 17.36
CA HIS A 81 10.19 6.40 16.17
C HIS A 81 10.08 5.54 14.91
N LEU A 82 10.72 4.36 14.88
CA LEU A 82 10.72 3.49 13.71
C LEU A 82 9.30 3.13 13.21
N PRO A 83 8.43 2.43 13.99
CA PRO A 83 7.11 2.04 13.48
C PRO A 83 6.16 3.21 13.22
N LEU A 84 6.41 4.37 13.83
CA LEU A 84 5.59 5.57 13.64
C LEU A 84 5.89 6.29 12.33
N ASN A 85 7.11 6.15 11.80
CA ASN A 85 7.57 6.97 10.67
C ASN A 85 7.96 6.15 9.45
N CYS A 86 8.34 4.87 9.61
CA CYS A 86 8.68 4.06 8.45
C CYS A 86 7.45 3.68 7.62
N THR A 87 7.68 3.50 6.32
CA THR A 87 6.67 2.95 5.41
C THR A 87 6.90 1.45 5.27
N LEU A 88 5.90 0.64 5.60
CA LEU A 88 5.93 -0.78 5.28
C LEU A 88 5.35 -0.99 3.87
N HIS A 89 6.16 -1.50 2.95
CA HIS A 89 5.72 -1.83 1.60
C HIS A 89 5.60 -3.34 1.45
N PHE A 90 4.37 -3.82 1.25
CA PHE A 90 4.06 -5.23 1.05
C PHE A 90 3.79 -5.54 -0.40
N ARG A 91 4.42 -6.60 -0.88
CA ARG A 91 4.22 -7.11 -2.24
C ARG A 91 2.81 -7.64 -2.49
N SER A 92 2.13 -8.14 -1.45
CA SER A 92 0.78 -8.68 -1.53
C SER A 92 0.04 -8.54 -0.21
N THR A 93 -1.29 -8.64 -0.27
CA THR A 93 -2.16 -8.69 0.91
C THR A 93 -1.82 -9.86 1.83
N GLU A 94 -1.45 -11.04 1.30
CA GLU A 94 -1.05 -12.17 2.14
C GLU A 94 0.26 -11.89 2.89
N ASN A 95 1.25 -11.27 2.24
CA ASN A 95 2.49 -10.88 2.92
C ASN A 95 2.24 -9.86 4.03
N LEU A 96 1.29 -8.94 3.83
CA LEU A 96 0.82 -8.02 4.86
C LEU A 96 0.22 -8.79 6.04
N LEU A 97 -0.67 -9.75 5.80
CA LEU A 97 -1.31 -10.55 6.85
C LEU A 97 -0.29 -11.41 7.62
N GLU A 98 0.61 -12.11 6.92
CA GLU A 98 1.66 -12.93 7.53
C GLU A 98 2.57 -12.10 8.45
N THR A 99 2.93 -10.90 8.01
CA THR A 99 3.80 -10.02 8.78
C THR A 99 3.06 -9.41 9.97
N LEU A 100 1.91 -8.78 9.74
CA LEU A 100 1.27 -7.98 10.78
C LEU A 100 0.59 -8.83 11.85
N LEU A 101 0.10 -10.04 11.52
CA LEU A 101 -0.45 -10.97 12.50
C LEU A 101 0.61 -11.69 13.34
N SER A 102 1.86 -11.76 12.87
CA SER A 102 2.96 -12.37 13.64
C SER A 102 3.63 -11.38 14.61
N VAL A 103 3.51 -10.08 14.33
CA VAL A 103 4.08 -9.01 15.15
C VAL A 103 3.20 -8.74 16.39
N ASP A 104 3.80 -8.18 17.44
CA ASP A 104 3.07 -7.79 18.64
C ASP A 104 2.12 -6.60 18.41
N GLN A 105 1.00 -6.65 19.12
CA GLN A 105 -0.07 -5.67 19.04
C GLN A 105 0.40 -4.23 19.34
N ASN A 106 1.42 -4.10 20.20
CA ASN A 106 2.03 -2.82 20.53
C ASN A 106 2.73 -2.17 19.32
N VAL A 107 3.22 -2.94 18.35
CA VAL A 107 3.81 -2.41 17.12
C VAL A 107 2.70 -2.10 16.12
N VAL A 108 1.74 -3.02 15.93
CA VAL A 108 0.62 -2.85 14.96
C VAL A 108 -0.15 -1.54 15.22
N THR A 109 -0.45 -1.24 16.48
CA THR A 109 -1.15 0.00 16.89
C THR A 109 -0.36 1.29 16.64
N ARG A 110 0.94 1.17 16.35
CA ARG A 110 1.85 2.29 16.13
C ARG A 110 2.24 2.48 14.67
N LEU A 111 1.90 1.54 13.80
CA LEU A 111 2.10 1.68 12.37
C LEU A 111 1.26 2.85 11.84
N ARG A 112 1.89 3.70 11.02
CA ARG A 112 1.24 4.86 10.41
C ARG A 112 1.23 4.85 8.89
N HIS A 113 2.19 4.19 8.25
CA HIS A 113 2.34 4.23 6.80
C HIS A 113 2.49 2.83 6.22
N ILE A 114 1.54 2.43 5.37
CA ILE A 114 1.57 1.16 4.66
C ILE A 114 1.36 1.41 3.17
N SER A 115 2.19 0.77 2.33
CA SER A 115 1.94 0.56 0.91
C SER A 115 1.72 -0.94 0.66
N VAL A 116 0.70 -1.29 -0.11
CA VAL A 116 0.42 -2.70 -0.43
C VAL A 116 -0.16 -2.83 -1.82
N ARG A 117 0.26 -3.86 -2.55
CA ARG A 117 -0.45 -4.29 -3.76
C ARG A 117 -1.63 -5.19 -3.38
N ALA A 118 -2.84 -4.71 -3.63
CA ALA A 118 -4.09 -5.30 -3.13
C ALA A 118 -4.53 -6.56 -3.91
N PHE A 119 -3.67 -7.58 -3.93
CA PHE A 119 -4.05 -8.89 -4.43
C PHE A 119 -5.17 -9.48 -3.57
N PRO A 120 -6.25 -10.02 -4.16
CA PRO A 120 -7.19 -10.83 -3.42
C PRO A 120 -6.49 -12.02 -2.80
N PHE A 121 -6.89 -12.37 -1.60
CA PHE A 121 -6.32 -13.50 -0.89
C PHE A 121 -7.34 -14.64 -0.79
N PRO A 122 -6.92 -15.90 -0.98
CA PRO A 122 -7.80 -17.05 -0.86
C PRO A 122 -7.98 -17.44 0.62
N LEU A 123 -9.20 -17.84 0.99
CA LEU A 123 -9.42 -18.71 2.15
C LEU A 123 -9.78 -20.10 1.65
N TYR A 124 -8.98 -21.10 1.96
CA TYR A 124 -9.19 -22.47 1.49
C TYR A 124 -10.34 -23.11 2.28
N ALA A 125 -11.56 -22.96 1.76
CA ALA A 125 -12.77 -23.49 2.39
C ALA A 125 -12.93 -25.01 2.22
N SER A 126 -12.21 -25.61 1.29
CA SER A 126 -12.19 -27.05 1.08
C SER A 126 -10.77 -27.45 0.69
N GLY A 127 -10.26 -28.60 1.15
CA GLY A 127 -8.93 -29.12 0.78
C GLY A 127 -8.79 -29.47 -0.73
N ARG A 128 -9.65 -28.89 -1.57
CA ARG A 128 -9.62 -28.93 -3.02
C ARG A 128 -9.03 -27.60 -3.51
N THR A 129 -7.92 -27.68 -4.22
CA THR A 129 -7.23 -26.54 -4.86
C THR A 129 -8.06 -25.87 -5.96
N GLU A 130 -9.21 -26.43 -6.32
CA GLU A 130 -10.04 -26.04 -7.47
C GLU A 130 -11.11 -24.99 -7.13
N TYR A 131 -11.52 -24.86 -5.87
CA TYR A 131 -12.53 -23.88 -5.45
C TYR A 131 -12.23 -23.29 -4.07
N TYR A 132 -11.81 -22.03 -4.05
CA TYR A 132 -11.59 -21.27 -2.82
C TYR A 132 -12.27 -19.90 -2.92
N PRO A 133 -13.02 -19.45 -1.89
CA PRO A 133 -13.46 -18.07 -1.81
C PRO A 133 -12.24 -17.15 -1.71
N THR A 134 -12.23 -16.11 -2.54
CA THR A 134 -11.25 -15.02 -2.45
C THR A 134 -11.88 -13.81 -1.79
N TYR A 135 -11.08 -12.94 -1.18
CA TYR A 135 -11.56 -11.75 -0.49
C TYR A 135 -10.73 -10.53 -0.86
N TYR A 136 -11.35 -9.35 -0.81
CA TYR A 136 -10.70 -8.08 -1.10
C TYR A 136 -9.68 -7.70 -0.03
N ALA A 137 -8.70 -6.86 -0.39
CA ALA A 137 -7.69 -6.37 0.55
C ALA A 137 -8.29 -5.60 1.74
N ALA A 138 -9.42 -4.92 1.53
CA ALA A 138 -10.18 -4.26 2.60
C ALA A 138 -10.55 -5.23 3.73
N ASN A 139 -10.87 -6.49 3.41
CA ASN A 139 -11.21 -7.50 4.41
C ASN A 139 -9.99 -7.86 5.27
N ALA A 140 -8.79 -7.89 4.68
CA ALA A 140 -7.55 -8.17 5.41
C ALA A 140 -7.29 -7.14 6.52
N LEU A 141 -7.57 -5.85 6.26
CA LEU A 141 -7.45 -4.80 7.26
C LEU A 141 -8.31 -5.12 8.48
N THR A 142 -9.50 -5.70 8.26
CA THR A 142 -10.41 -6.05 9.35
C THR A 142 -9.91 -7.15 10.29
N LEU A 143 -8.82 -7.83 9.95
CA LEU A 143 -8.16 -8.80 10.81
C LEU A 143 -7.14 -8.16 11.76
N LEU A 144 -6.82 -6.88 11.58
CA LEU A 144 -5.74 -6.18 12.28
C LEU A 144 -6.31 -5.18 13.28
N PRO A 145 -6.64 -5.62 14.52
CA PRO A 145 -7.16 -4.73 15.55
C PRO A 145 -6.16 -3.61 15.84
N GLY A 146 -6.67 -2.42 16.15
CA GLY A 146 -5.87 -1.28 16.55
C GLY A 146 -5.05 -0.62 15.43
N LEU A 147 -5.11 -1.12 14.19
CA LEU A 147 -4.47 -0.48 13.04
C LEU A 147 -5.06 0.93 12.85
N CYS A 148 -4.18 1.92 12.76
CA CYS A 148 -4.54 3.34 12.65
C CYS A 148 -3.47 4.05 11.83
N LEU A 149 -3.58 3.89 10.51
CA LEU A 149 -2.68 4.45 9.52
C LEU A 149 -2.99 5.93 9.31
N ASP A 150 -1.94 6.73 9.24
CA ASP A 150 -2.03 8.07 8.70
C ASP A 150 -2.16 7.99 7.17
N THR A 151 -1.41 7.08 6.53
CA THR A 151 -1.43 6.89 5.08
C THR A 151 -1.50 5.41 4.71
N LEU A 152 -2.46 5.05 3.87
CA LEU A 152 -2.55 3.77 3.20
C LEU A 152 -2.41 3.99 1.69
N VAL A 153 -1.37 3.44 1.09
CA VAL A 153 -1.18 3.42 -0.37
C VAL A 153 -1.54 2.02 -0.87
N VAL A 154 -2.38 1.94 -1.88
CA VAL A 154 -2.81 0.69 -2.49
C VAL A 154 -2.50 0.70 -3.96
N GLU A 155 -1.70 -0.27 -4.41
CA GLU A 155 -1.42 -0.47 -5.82
C GLU A 155 -2.38 -1.49 -6.42
N ASP A 156 -2.90 -1.16 -7.61
CA ASP A 156 -3.79 -2.00 -8.38
C ASP A 156 -3.09 -3.29 -8.84
N CYS A 157 -3.75 -4.42 -8.60
CA CYS A 157 -3.27 -5.73 -9.04
C CYS A 157 -3.89 -6.20 -10.37
N TRP A 158 -4.95 -5.55 -10.85
CA TRP A 158 -5.81 -6.01 -11.93
C TRP A 158 -5.38 -5.56 -13.33
N HIS A 159 -4.71 -4.40 -13.41
CA HIS A 159 -4.30 -3.77 -14.68
C HIS A 159 -2.82 -3.98 -15.03
N GLY A 160 -2.22 -5.07 -14.57
CA GLY A 160 -0.84 -5.47 -14.91
C GLY A 160 -0.69 -6.06 -16.33
N PHE A 161 0.57 -6.27 -16.74
CA PHE A 161 0.91 -6.85 -18.05
C PHE A 161 0.15 -8.16 -18.35
N GLY A 162 -0.55 -8.19 -19.50
CA GLY A 162 -1.21 -9.39 -20.03
C GLY A 162 -2.63 -9.68 -19.54
N LEU A 163 -3.23 -8.79 -18.73
CA LEU A 163 -4.58 -8.93 -18.21
C LEU A 163 -5.53 -7.97 -18.94
N GLY A 164 -6.08 -8.38 -20.10
CA GLY A 164 -6.84 -7.48 -21.00
C GLY A 164 -8.37 -7.63 -21.00
N ASP A 165 -8.96 -8.31 -20.02
CA ASP A 165 -10.40 -8.57 -19.98
C ASP A 165 -11.15 -7.47 -19.21
N GLY A 166 -12.32 -7.05 -19.70
CA GLY A 166 -13.13 -5.98 -19.09
C GLY A 166 -13.65 -6.27 -17.67
N TRP A 167 -13.56 -7.51 -17.17
CA TRP A 167 -13.92 -7.81 -15.77
C TRP A 167 -13.01 -7.07 -14.77
N ARG A 168 -11.73 -6.87 -15.13
CA ARG A 168 -10.72 -6.24 -14.27
C ARG A 168 -11.14 -4.83 -13.83
N ASP A 169 -11.80 -4.10 -14.73
CA ASP A 169 -12.29 -2.73 -14.55
C ASP A 169 -13.37 -2.68 -13.47
N VAL A 170 -14.29 -3.65 -13.51
CA VAL A 170 -15.35 -3.81 -12.51
C VAL A 170 -14.76 -4.16 -11.15
N THR A 171 -13.74 -5.01 -11.13
CA THR A 171 -13.12 -5.43 -9.88
C THR A 171 -12.36 -4.29 -9.22
N THR A 172 -11.56 -3.53 -9.97
CA THR A 172 -10.87 -2.34 -9.45
C THR A 172 -11.86 -1.35 -8.84
N TYR A 173 -13.01 -1.10 -9.49
CA TYR A 173 -14.05 -0.23 -8.92
C TYR A 173 -14.53 -0.70 -7.55
N PHE A 174 -14.89 -1.99 -7.40
CA PHE A 174 -15.41 -2.51 -6.13
C PHE A 174 -14.33 -2.65 -5.06
N ASP A 175 -13.09 -2.90 -5.45
CA ASP A 175 -11.94 -2.93 -4.54
C ASP A 175 -11.70 -1.55 -3.92
N ILE A 176 -11.69 -0.49 -4.75
CA ILE A 176 -11.62 0.91 -4.28
C ILE A 176 -12.78 1.21 -3.34
N GLU A 177 -14.02 0.88 -3.73
CA GLU A 177 -15.20 1.14 -2.91
C GLU A 177 -15.15 0.40 -1.56
N ALA A 178 -14.66 -0.85 -1.54
CA ALA A 178 -14.48 -1.63 -0.32
C ALA A 178 -13.42 -1.02 0.61
N LEU A 179 -12.30 -0.52 0.04
CA LEU A 179 -11.26 0.18 0.79
C LEU A 179 -11.73 1.54 1.31
N LEU A 180 -12.55 2.27 0.54
CA LEU A 180 -13.15 3.52 0.98
C LEU A 180 -14.06 3.30 2.20
N LYS A 181 -14.78 2.17 2.23
CA LYS A 181 -15.66 1.75 3.33
C LYS A 181 -14.90 1.20 4.55
N SER A 182 -13.68 0.71 4.39
CA SER A 182 -12.91 0.10 5.48
C SER A 182 -12.37 1.15 6.44
N ASP A 183 -12.31 0.78 7.73
CA ASP A 183 -11.64 1.57 8.75
C ASP A 183 -10.21 1.05 8.91
N ALA A 184 -9.24 1.95 9.00
CA ALA A 184 -7.82 1.67 9.29
C ALA A 184 -6.95 2.86 8.92
N TRP A 185 -7.44 3.80 8.11
CA TRP A 185 -6.63 4.84 7.48
C TRP A 185 -7.27 6.22 7.63
N LYS A 186 -6.43 7.27 7.65
CA LYS A 186 -6.85 8.68 7.58
C LYS A 186 -6.78 9.24 6.16
N GLU A 187 -5.71 8.90 5.45
CA GLU A 187 -5.56 9.17 4.01
C GLU A 187 -5.33 7.86 3.26
N LEU A 188 -6.09 7.65 2.17
CA LEU A 188 -5.98 6.51 1.27
C LEU A 188 -5.59 7.01 -0.12
N THR A 189 -4.54 6.45 -0.70
CA THR A 189 -4.18 6.66 -2.10
C THR A 189 -4.26 5.33 -2.84
N TYR A 190 -5.20 5.19 -3.76
CA TYR A 190 -5.27 4.04 -4.67
C TYR A 190 -4.63 4.41 -6.00
N ILE A 191 -3.69 3.60 -6.47
CA ILE A 191 -2.91 3.84 -7.69
C ILE A 191 -3.21 2.73 -8.68
N THR A 192 -3.69 3.08 -9.87
CA THR A 192 -3.87 2.15 -10.98
C THR A 192 -3.08 2.60 -12.20
N PRO A 193 -2.41 1.67 -12.92
CA PRO A 193 -1.47 2.01 -13.98
C PRO A 193 -2.13 2.54 -15.26
N CYS A 194 -3.45 2.43 -15.40
CA CYS A 194 -4.16 2.90 -16.59
C CYS A 194 -5.53 3.48 -16.27
N THR A 195 -6.10 4.21 -17.24
CA THR A 195 -7.43 4.80 -17.19
C THR A 195 -8.54 3.83 -17.61
N ASP A 196 -8.21 2.56 -17.86
CA ASP A 196 -9.14 1.58 -18.45
C ASP A 196 -10.38 1.39 -17.57
N PHE A 197 -10.24 1.33 -16.24
CA PHE A 197 -11.40 1.19 -15.36
C PHE A 197 -12.33 2.41 -15.39
N ILE A 198 -11.83 3.60 -15.72
CA ILE A 198 -12.64 4.81 -15.92
C ILE A 198 -13.33 4.77 -17.28
N ALA A 199 -12.60 4.38 -18.33
CA ALA A 199 -13.07 4.41 -19.70
C ALA A 199 -14.06 3.26 -20.00
N SER A 200 -13.85 2.11 -19.37
CA SER A 200 -14.68 0.93 -19.54
C SER A 200 -16.00 1.08 -18.81
N GLY A 201 -17.09 0.97 -19.56
CA GLY A 201 -18.41 0.81 -18.98
C GLY A 201 -18.91 -0.64 -18.96
N TYR A 202 -18.01 -1.63 -19.07
CA TYR A 202 -18.38 -2.99 -18.66
C TYR A 202 -18.81 -2.97 -17.20
N ASP A 203 -20.09 -3.25 -16.95
CA ASP A 203 -20.66 -3.38 -15.60
C ASP A 203 -21.80 -4.40 -15.63
N HIS A 204 -21.44 -5.68 -15.67
CA HIS A 204 -22.41 -6.77 -15.60
C HIS A 204 -23.29 -6.73 -14.34
N ARG A 205 -22.89 -5.99 -13.29
CA ARG A 205 -23.63 -5.88 -12.02
C ARG A 205 -24.58 -4.69 -12.00
N ARG A 206 -24.44 -3.72 -12.91
CA ARG A 206 -25.21 -2.46 -12.95
C ARG A 206 -25.23 -1.74 -11.61
N LYS A 207 -24.07 -1.67 -10.97
CA LYS A 207 -23.86 -1.10 -9.63
C LYS A 207 -22.82 0.02 -9.62
N ARG A 208 -22.06 0.20 -10.70
CA ARG A 208 -21.08 1.28 -10.84
C ARG A 208 -21.79 2.60 -11.06
N SER A 209 -21.25 3.65 -10.46
CA SER A 209 -21.72 5.02 -10.61
C SER A 209 -20.58 5.91 -11.11
N ALA A 210 -20.91 7.10 -11.60
CA ALA A 210 -19.93 8.10 -12.01
C ALA A 210 -19.07 8.55 -10.82
N GLN A 211 -17.77 8.73 -11.08
CA GLN A 211 -16.75 9.06 -10.07
C GLN A 211 -16.03 10.36 -10.43
N PRO A 212 -15.47 11.09 -9.45
CA PRO A 212 -15.41 10.79 -8.01
C PRO A 212 -16.67 11.15 -7.20
N GLU A 213 -17.67 11.79 -7.79
CA GLU A 213 -18.80 12.38 -7.05
C GLU A 213 -19.50 11.40 -6.09
N THR A 214 -19.74 10.16 -6.53
CA THR A 214 -20.41 9.16 -5.69
C THR A 214 -19.56 8.74 -4.49
N TRP A 215 -18.25 8.53 -4.71
CA TRP A 215 -17.32 8.21 -3.62
C TRP A 215 -17.07 9.40 -2.69
N ASP A 216 -16.96 10.62 -3.22
CA ASP A 216 -16.82 11.84 -2.44
C ASP A 216 -18.02 12.05 -1.51
N LYS A 217 -19.24 11.94 -2.06
CA LYS A 217 -20.47 11.99 -1.28
C LYS A 217 -20.51 10.92 -0.19
N MET A 218 -20.14 9.68 -0.51
CA MET A 218 -20.11 8.56 0.45
C MET A 218 -19.20 8.86 1.65
N ILE A 219 -17.99 9.37 1.39
CA ILE A 219 -17.02 9.70 2.45
C ILE A 219 -17.48 10.91 3.26
N LYS A 220 -18.04 11.94 2.62
CA LYS A 220 -18.58 13.13 3.28
C LYS A 220 -19.77 12.82 4.18
N GLU A 221 -20.67 11.95 3.75
CA GLU A 221 -21.82 11.51 4.56
C GLU A 221 -21.37 10.71 5.79
N ARG A 222 -20.35 9.87 5.65
CA ARG A 222 -19.83 9.06 6.76
C ARG A 222 -18.98 9.86 7.75
N ASP A 223 -18.00 10.61 7.24
CA ASP A 223 -16.92 11.21 8.04
C ASP A 223 -17.07 12.74 8.24
N GLY A 224 -18.07 13.33 7.58
CA GLY A 224 -18.47 14.73 7.70
C GLY A 224 -17.68 15.67 6.81
N GLU A 225 -18.36 16.27 5.83
CA GLU A 225 -17.80 17.30 4.93
C GLU A 225 -17.20 18.49 5.69
N VAL A 226 -17.87 18.97 6.74
CA VAL A 226 -17.40 20.08 7.58
C VAL A 226 -16.07 19.77 8.27
N PHE A 227 -15.73 18.48 8.41
CA PHE A 227 -14.47 18.04 9.01
C PHE A 227 -13.36 17.78 7.98
N GLY A 228 -13.58 18.13 6.71
CA GLY A 228 -12.59 18.02 5.64
C GLY A 228 -12.52 16.64 4.98
N ALA A 229 -13.59 15.85 5.08
CA ALA A 229 -13.69 14.57 4.38
C ALA A 229 -13.87 14.81 2.86
N GLU A 230 -13.08 14.15 2.02
CA GLU A 230 -13.12 14.33 0.56
C GLU A 230 -12.54 13.13 -0.21
N VAL A 231 -12.96 12.98 -1.47
CA VAL A 231 -12.34 12.07 -2.45
C VAL A 231 -12.04 12.83 -3.74
N ARG A 232 -10.79 12.72 -4.20
CA ARG A 232 -10.32 13.33 -5.43
C ARG A 232 -9.70 12.27 -6.33
N MET A 233 -9.87 12.46 -7.64
CA MET A 233 -9.27 11.61 -8.65
C MET A 233 -8.34 12.45 -9.52
N TYR A 234 -7.23 11.84 -9.90
CA TYR A 234 -6.22 12.45 -10.73
C TYR A 234 -5.77 11.49 -11.81
N ILE A 235 -5.41 12.03 -12.97
CA ILE A 235 -4.73 11.31 -14.04
C ILE A 235 -3.32 11.88 -14.16
N VAL A 236 -2.33 11.00 -14.09
CA VAL A 236 -0.93 11.28 -14.34
C VAL A 236 -0.63 10.76 -15.75
N LEU A 237 -0.56 11.67 -16.72
CA LEU A 237 -0.31 11.32 -18.12
C LEU A 237 1.05 10.63 -18.28
N ASN A 238 1.11 9.62 -19.15
CA ASN A 238 2.36 8.90 -19.45
C ASN A 238 3.43 9.79 -20.09
N GLU A 239 2.99 10.74 -20.91
CA GLU A 239 3.84 11.74 -21.56
C GLU A 239 3.50 13.10 -20.94
N GLN A 240 4.44 13.67 -20.19
CA GLN A 240 4.31 15.01 -19.63
C GLN A 240 5.36 15.92 -20.26
N GLU A 241 4.93 17.06 -20.80
CA GLU A 241 5.85 18.15 -21.06
C GLU A 241 6.28 18.71 -19.70
N THR A 242 7.59 18.77 -19.45
CA THR A 242 8.24 19.15 -18.17
C THR A 242 7.96 20.58 -17.70
N THR A 243 6.94 21.24 -18.23
CA THR A 243 6.72 22.68 -18.10
C THR A 243 5.24 23.01 -17.92
N SER A 244 4.60 22.60 -16.83
CA SER A 244 3.34 23.23 -16.37
C SER A 244 3.09 22.97 -14.89
N GLY A 245 2.97 24.04 -14.11
CA GLY A 245 2.71 23.98 -12.66
C GLY A 245 1.31 23.49 -12.34
N GLY A 246 1.15 22.19 -12.15
CA GLY A 246 0.05 21.65 -11.35
C GLY A 246 0.37 21.81 -9.87
N ASP A 247 -0.66 22.12 -9.06
CA ASP A 247 -0.51 22.33 -7.61
C ASP A 247 -0.17 21.03 -6.85
N GLU A 248 -0.51 19.87 -7.42
CA GLU A 248 -0.25 18.56 -6.82
C GLU A 248 0.65 17.71 -7.73
N MET A 249 1.69 17.14 -7.14
CA MET A 249 2.67 16.29 -7.81
C MET A 249 2.74 14.94 -7.11
N THR A 250 3.06 13.91 -7.89
CA THR A 250 3.40 12.58 -7.37
C THR A 250 4.76 12.62 -6.65
N GLU A 251 5.11 11.54 -5.96
CA GLU A 251 6.38 11.42 -5.21
C GLU A 251 7.61 11.50 -6.13
N ASP A 252 7.45 11.13 -7.41
CA ASP A 252 8.46 11.22 -8.46
C ASP A 252 8.41 12.55 -9.25
N GLY A 253 7.58 13.51 -8.82
CA GLY A 253 7.51 14.86 -9.38
C GLY A 253 6.69 14.99 -10.66
N ARG A 254 5.89 13.98 -11.02
CA ARG A 254 4.94 14.06 -12.15
C ARG A 254 3.70 14.86 -11.73
N ILE A 255 3.16 15.62 -12.66
CA ILE A 255 1.99 16.47 -12.45
C ILE A 255 0.73 15.61 -12.33
N MET A 256 -0.09 15.86 -11.30
CA MET A 256 -1.39 15.21 -11.13
C MET A 256 -2.50 16.10 -11.69
N GLN A 257 -3.11 15.70 -12.81
CA GLN A 257 -4.23 16.43 -13.39
C GLN A 257 -5.55 15.97 -12.76
N ALA A 258 -6.28 16.87 -12.11
CA ALA A 258 -7.58 16.55 -11.51
C ALA A 258 -8.56 16.03 -12.57
N TRP A 259 -9.30 14.99 -12.22
CA TRP A 259 -10.27 14.33 -13.09
C TRP A 259 -11.61 14.13 -12.40
N ALA A 260 -12.69 14.37 -13.14
CA ALA A 260 -14.05 14.05 -12.73
C ALA A 260 -14.90 13.64 -13.94
N ALA A 261 -15.78 12.66 -13.75
CA ALA A 261 -16.82 12.36 -14.71
C ALA A 261 -17.73 13.59 -14.92
N LYS A 262 -18.24 13.75 -16.14
CA LYS A 262 -19.19 14.84 -16.44
C LYS A 262 -20.51 14.60 -15.69
N PRO A 263 -21.21 15.64 -15.22
CA PRO A 263 -22.53 15.49 -14.62
C PRO A 263 -23.50 14.74 -15.54
N GLY A 264 -24.23 13.76 -15.01
CA GLY A 264 -25.14 12.92 -15.78
C GLY A 264 -24.47 11.86 -16.66
N HIS A 265 -23.16 11.65 -16.52
CA HIS A 265 -22.47 10.56 -17.19
C HIS A 265 -22.92 9.21 -16.61
N GLU A 266 -23.52 8.37 -17.44
CA GLU A 266 -23.83 6.98 -17.10
C GLU A 266 -22.67 6.08 -17.49
N VAL A 267 -22.47 5.00 -16.73
CA VAL A 267 -21.48 3.97 -17.06
C VAL A 267 -21.92 3.31 -18.37
N ILE A 268 -21.19 3.56 -19.46
CA ILE A 268 -21.57 3.14 -20.81
C ILE A 268 -21.46 1.61 -20.94
N GLU A 269 -22.57 0.88 -20.86
CA GLU A 269 -22.58 -0.62 -20.92
C GLU A 269 -21.76 -1.20 -22.09
N ASN A 270 -21.66 -0.45 -23.21
CA ASN A 270 -20.81 -0.81 -24.33
C ASN A 270 -19.35 -0.31 -24.13
N TRP A 271 -18.50 -1.20 -23.59
CA TRP A 271 -17.06 -0.99 -23.41
C TRP A 271 -16.27 -0.64 -24.69
N ARG A 272 -16.86 -0.78 -25.89
CA ARG A 272 -16.23 -0.38 -27.16
C ARG A 272 -16.44 1.09 -27.53
N ILE A 273 -17.28 1.82 -26.77
CA ILE A 273 -17.59 3.22 -27.01
C ILE A 273 -16.93 4.04 -25.91
N ALA A 274 -15.82 4.71 -26.24
CA ALA A 274 -15.24 5.71 -25.36
C ALA A 274 -16.16 6.96 -25.34
N GLY A 275 -16.60 7.36 -24.14
CA GLY A 275 -17.29 8.61 -23.92
C GLY A 275 -16.34 9.82 -24.08
N PRO A 276 -16.86 11.01 -24.43
CA PRO A 276 -16.02 12.17 -24.69
C PRO A 276 -15.29 12.66 -23.42
N GLY A 277 -13.95 12.61 -23.44
CA GLY A 277 -13.06 12.92 -22.31
C GLY A 277 -12.38 11.71 -21.66
N GLN A 278 -12.64 10.50 -22.17
CA GLN A 278 -11.99 9.24 -21.75
C GLN A 278 -10.71 8.93 -22.57
N ASP A 279 -10.26 9.84 -23.42
CA ASP A 279 -9.08 9.64 -24.28
C ASP A 279 -7.75 9.79 -23.55
N LEU A 280 -7.78 10.34 -22.32
CA LEU A 280 -6.58 10.50 -21.50
C LEU A 280 -6.07 9.12 -21.10
N LYS A 281 -4.78 8.87 -21.38
CA LYS A 281 -4.08 7.64 -21.00
C LYS A 281 -2.99 7.97 -20.00
N GLY A 282 -3.02 7.27 -18.88
CA GLY A 282 -2.07 7.49 -17.80
C GLY A 282 -2.42 6.67 -16.57
N GLU A 283 -1.59 6.84 -15.55
CA GLU A 283 -1.84 6.31 -14.22
C GLU A 283 -2.96 7.12 -13.57
N VAL A 284 -3.91 6.44 -12.91
CA VAL A 284 -4.95 7.11 -12.13
C VAL A 284 -4.62 6.99 -10.65
N ARG A 285 -4.73 8.12 -9.95
CA ARG A 285 -4.62 8.18 -8.50
C ARG A 285 -5.94 8.62 -7.90
N ILE A 286 -6.46 7.84 -6.96
CA ILE A 286 -7.63 8.19 -6.17
C ILE A 286 -7.15 8.50 -4.76
N VAL A 287 -7.28 9.76 -4.35
CA VAL A 287 -6.87 10.24 -3.02
C VAL A 287 -8.12 10.50 -2.21
N ALA A 288 -8.28 9.78 -1.11
CA ALA A 288 -9.38 9.94 -0.18
C ALA A 288 -8.86 10.38 1.19
N LYS A 289 -9.53 11.35 1.81
CA LYS A 289 -9.22 11.86 3.14
C LYS A 289 -10.42 11.74 4.05
N ARG A 290 -10.20 11.23 5.25
CA ARG A 290 -11.19 11.18 6.32
C ARG A 290 -11.35 12.55 6.97
N GLY A 291 -12.53 12.84 7.50
CA GLY A 291 -12.75 14.03 8.32
C GLY A 291 -11.88 13.99 9.59
N LYS A 292 -11.44 15.15 10.09
CA LYS A 292 -10.53 15.28 11.25
C LYS A 292 -11.01 14.59 12.54
N ARG A 293 -12.32 14.33 12.67
CA ARG A 293 -12.94 13.66 13.83
C ARG A 293 -13.32 12.20 13.56
N ALA A 294 -13.07 11.71 12.34
CA ALA A 294 -13.38 10.34 11.97
C ALA A 294 -12.53 9.36 12.78
N ARG A 295 -13.14 8.22 13.13
CA ARG A 295 -12.43 7.13 13.78
C ARG A 295 -11.71 6.31 12.72
N ALA A 296 -10.40 6.48 12.60
CA ALA A 296 -9.55 5.70 11.69
C ALA A 296 -8.93 4.45 12.34
N VAL A 297 -9.52 3.94 13.43
CA VAL A 297 -8.99 2.80 14.19
C VAL A 297 -9.78 1.55 13.88
N GLN A 298 -9.11 0.55 13.31
CA GLN A 298 -9.72 -0.74 13.03
C GLN A 298 -10.00 -1.53 14.31
N LEU A 299 -11.22 -2.06 14.44
CA LEU A 299 -11.65 -2.77 15.65
C LEU A 299 -11.23 -4.24 15.68
N GLY A 300 -11.02 -4.84 14.51
CA GLY A 300 -10.28 -6.09 14.34
C GLY A 300 -10.81 -7.35 15.04
N LEU A 301 -9.99 -8.41 14.98
CA LEU A 301 -10.17 -9.63 15.77
C LEU A 301 -9.94 -9.37 17.26
N SER A 302 -10.70 -10.05 18.13
CA SER A 302 -10.54 -9.95 19.59
C SER A 302 -9.35 -10.76 20.13
N GLU A 303 -8.84 -11.73 19.37
CA GLU A 303 -7.77 -12.64 19.79
C GLU A 303 -6.56 -12.57 18.84
N LYS A 304 -5.34 -12.61 19.39
CA LYS A 304 -4.10 -12.69 18.59
C LYS A 304 -4.00 -14.11 18.00
N LYS A 305 -4.10 -14.21 16.67
CA LYS A 305 -3.89 -15.44 15.90
C LYS A 305 -3.01 -15.13 14.70
N THR A 306 -2.07 -16.02 14.41
CA THR A 306 -1.25 -15.93 13.20
C THR A 306 -2.10 -16.20 11.95
N TRP A 307 -1.61 -15.78 10.78
CA TRP A 307 -2.31 -16.08 9.52
C TRP A 307 -2.47 -17.58 9.27
N LYS A 308 -1.47 -18.38 9.67
CA LYS A 308 -1.50 -19.84 9.57
C LYS A 308 -2.57 -20.45 10.48
N GLU A 309 -2.68 -19.97 11.73
CA GLU A 309 -3.70 -20.43 12.68
C GLU A 309 -5.11 -20.04 12.26
N LEU A 310 -5.29 -18.84 11.70
CA LEU A 310 -6.57 -18.42 11.15
C LEU A 310 -6.98 -19.32 10.00
N LYS A 311 -6.09 -19.58 9.03
CA LYS A 311 -6.42 -20.51 7.93
C LYS A 311 -6.78 -21.92 8.41
N GLY A 312 -6.27 -22.33 9.57
CA GLY A 312 -6.50 -23.65 10.15
C GLY A 312 -5.86 -24.78 9.34
N GLU A 313 -5.89 -25.99 9.88
CA GLU A 313 -5.51 -27.21 9.13
C GLU A 313 -6.71 -27.84 8.41
N GLU A 314 -7.92 -27.55 8.88
CA GLU A 314 -9.17 -28.07 8.33
C GLU A 314 -9.78 -27.11 7.31
N ALA A 315 -10.23 -27.70 6.20
CA ALA A 315 -11.05 -27.08 5.18
C ALA A 315 -12.19 -26.22 5.76
N GLY A 316 -12.18 -24.91 5.52
CA GLY A 316 -13.28 -24.03 5.94
C GLY A 316 -13.23 -23.58 7.40
N ALA A 317 -12.10 -23.72 8.07
CA ALA A 317 -11.94 -23.32 9.47
C ALA A 317 -12.17 -21.82 9.73
N PHE A 318 -11.97 -20.95 8.73
CA PHE A 318 -12.17 -19.52 8.84
C PHE A 318 -13.20 -19.00 7.85
N VAL A 319 -14.38 -18.70 8.38
CA VAL A 319 -15.50 -18.08 7.65
C VAL A 319 -15.95 -16.85 8.44
N PRO A 320 -15.40 -15.67 8.14
CA PRO A 320 -15.78 -14.46 8.85
C PRO A 320 -17.24 -14.08 8.57
N GLU A 321 -17.99 -13.79 9.62
CA GLU A 321 -19.38 -13.36 9.50
C GLU A 321 -19.45 -11.97 8.82
N GLY A 322 -20.39 -11.81 7.88
CA GLY A 322 -20.60 -10.55 7.16
C GLY A 322 -19.59 -10.27 6.04
N TRP A 323 -18.57 -11.11 5.86
CA TRP A 323 -17.72 -11.03 4.68
C TRP A 323 -18.44 -11.65 3.49
N ASN A 324 -18.63 -10.84 2.46
CA ASN A 324 -19.07 -11.36 1.19
C ASN A 324 -17.83 -11.82 0.41
N PRO A 325 -17.67 -13.14 0.17
CA PRO A 325 -16.61 -13.62 -0.68
C PRO A 325 -16.72 -12.97 -2.05
N TYR A 326 -15.56 -12.77 -2.66
CA TYR A 326 -15.43 -12.34 -4.03
C TYR A 326 -15.98 -13.45 -4.94
N HIS A 327 -17.26 -13.31 -5.29
CA HIS A 327 -17.92 -14.11 -6.31
C HIS A 327 -18.53 -13.14 -7.33
N ASN A 328 -18.04 -13.20 -8.55
CA ASN A 328 -18.92 -12.95 -9.69
C ASN A 328 -19.82 -14.19 -9.79
N ASP A 329 -21.10 -14.00 -10.08
CA ASP A 329 -22.19 -14.97 -10.27
C ASP A 329 -21.85 -16.48 -10.42
N THR A 330 -22.77 -17.39 -10.04
CA THR A 330 -22.59 -18.85 -10.19
C THR A 330 -22.30 -19.29 -11.64
N ALA A 331 -22.68 -18.49 -12.64
CA ALA A 331 -22.27 -18.68 -14.04
C ALA A 331 -20.78 -18.34 -14.30
N ASP A 332 -20.22 -17.36 -13.59
CA ASP A 332 -18.82 -16.93 -13.68
C ASP A 332 -17.89 -17.82 -12.85
N ALA A 333 -18.42 -18.55 -11.85
CA ALA A 333 -17.69 -19.64 -11.19
C ALA A 333 -17.17 -20.67 -12.21
N VAL A 334 -17.93 -20.94 -13.28
CA VAL A 334 -17.53 -21.85 -14.36
C VAL A 334 -16.46 -21.22 -15.27
N GLY A 335 -16.53 -19.92 -15.54
CA GLY A 335 -15.48 -19.15 -16.23
C GLY A 335 -14.18 -19.06 -15.42
N TRP A 336 -14.28 -18.98 -14.10
CA TRP A 336 -13.17 -19.05 -13.14
C TRP A 336 -12.51 -20.43 -13.10
N ILE A 337 -13.31 -21.50 -13.14
CA ILE A 337 -12.87 -22.91 -13.13
C ILE A 337 -12.17 -23.29 -14.45
N TYR A 338 -12.57 -22.75 -15.60
CA TYR A 338 -12.04 -23.16 -16.92
C TYR A 338 -11.20 -22.11 -17.68
N GLY A 339 -11.25 -20.83 -17.32
CA GLY A 339 -10.79 -19.71 -18.17
C GLY A 339 -9.46 -19.04 -17.78
N GLY A 340 -8.75 -19.53 -16.76
CA GLY A 340 -7.33 -19.18 -16.59
C GLY A 340 -6.95 -18.28 -15.42
N TYR A 341 -7.76 -18.12 -14.37
CA TYR A 341 -7.24 -17.55 -13.11
C TYR A 341 -6.21 -18.50 -12.45
N GLY A 342 -6.41 -19.83 -12.51
CA GLY A 342 -5.39 -20.80 -12.08
C GLY A 342 -4.06 -20.65 -12.83
N ARG A 343 -4.12 -20.37 -14.15
CA ARG A 343 -2.94 -20.00 -14.95
C ARG A 343 -2.40 -18.61 -14.62
N ARG A 344 -3.26 -17.64 -14.27
CA ARG A 344 -2.88 -16.26 -13.91
C ARG A 344 -2.29 -16.14 -12.51
N MET A 345 -2.70 -16.96 -11.54
CA MET A 345 -1.97 -17.14 -10.27
C MET A 345 -0.64 -17.85 -10.49
N GLN A 346 -0.60 -18.85 -11.38
CA GLN A 346 0.67 -19.44 -11.85
C GLN A 346 1.57 -18.48 -12.64
N LEU A 347 1.05 -17.38 -13.21
CA LEU A 347 1.81 -16.30 -13.85
C LEU A 347 2.09 -15.13 -12.89
N ALA A 348 1.24 -14.93 -11.89
CA ALA A 348 1.51 -14.06 -10.76
C ALA A 348 2.70 -14.61 -9.96
N ILE A 349 2.89 -15.93 -9.84
CA ILE A 349 4.07 -16.53 -9.18
C ILE A 349 5.42 -16.16 -9.85
N PRO A 350 5.55 -16.12 -11.18
CA PRO A 350 6.71 -15.53 -11.89
C PRO A 350 6.75 -14.01 -11.83
N ALA A 351 5.62 -13.31 -11.87
CA ALA A 351 5.60 -11.85 -11.69
C ALA A 351 6.10 -11.48 -10.28
N LEU A 352 5.57 -12.17 -9.25
CA LEU A 352 6.21 -12.80 -8.08
C LEU A 352 7.73 -12.70 -7.87
N ASP A 353 8.46 -13.08 -8.91
CA ASP A 353 9.89 -13.39 -8.89
C ASP A 353 10.74 -12.39 -9.68
N GLY A 354 10.08 -11.44 -10.36
CA GLY A 354 10.68 -10.30 -11.05
C GLY A 354 10.79 -9.06 -10.18
#